data_AF-A0A2H3C7U2-F1
#
_entry.id   AF-A0A2H3C7U2-F1
#
_cell.length_a   1.000
_cell.length_b   1.000
_cell.length_c   1.000
_cell.angle_alpha   90.00
_cell.angle_beta   90.00
_cell.angle_gamma   90.00
#
_symmetry.space_group_name_H-M   'P 1'
#
loop_
_entity.id
_entity.type
_entity.pdbx_description
1 polymer ?
#
loop_
_entity_poly.entity_id
_entity_poly.type
_entity_poly.pdbx_seq_one_letter_code
_entity_poly.pdbx_strand_id
1 'polypeptide(L)' 'MSFSTTLYNTFFKRNSVYVATIFAGAFGFGIGFDTALNSFYDRWNKGKQWKDIRHKYVEAEE' A
#
# COMPACT_ATOMS: atom_id res chain seq x y z
N MET A 1 -13.90 -6.73 28.39
CA MET A 1 -13.33 -5.46 27.89
C MET A 1 -13.69 -5.29 26.42
N SER A 2 -13.90 -4.06 25.96
CA SER A 2 -14.10 -3.79 24.53
C SER A 2 -12.78 -3.91 23.76
N PHE A 3 -12.84 -4.30 22.48
CA PHE A 3 -11.68 -4.39 21.59
C PHE A 3 -10.90 -3.07 21.52
N SER A 4 -11.61 -1.94 21.44
CA SER A 4 -10.99 -0.61 21.42
C SER A 4 -10.23 -0.30 22.72
N THR A 5 -10.73 -0.79 23.86
CA THR A 5 -10.06 -0.66 25.16
C THR A 5 -8.75 -1.44 25.17
N THR A 6 -8.72 -2.64 24.58
CA THR A 6 -7.51 -3.43 24.44
C THR A 6 -6.49 -2.72 23.56
N LEU A 7 -6.88 -2.26 22.36
CA LEU A 7 -6.00 -1.53 21.45
C LEU A 7 -5.41 -0.26 22.09
N TYR A 8 -6.24 0.54 22.76
CA TYR A 8 -5.79 1.75 23.44
C TYR A 8 -4.73 1.44 24.50
N ASN A 9 -5.00 0.46 25.37
CA ASN A 9 -4.07 0.11 26.44
C ASN A 9 -2.76 -0.50 25.92
N THR A 10 -2.79 -1.24 24.80
CA THR A 10 -1.61 -1.90 24.23
C THR A 10 -0.73 -0.94 23.43
N PHE A 11 -1.31 -0.13 22.55
CA PHE A 11 -0.54 0.61 21.55
C PHE A 11 -0.58 2.13 21.75
N PHE A 12 -1.68 2.67 22.28
CA PHE A 12 -1.93 4.12 22.22
C PHE A 12 -1.83 4.86 23.57
N LYS A 13 -1.78 4.14 24.70
CA LYS A 13 -1.76 4.76 26.05
C LYS A 13 -0.39 5.33 26.45
N ARG A 14 0.73 4.70 26.04
CA ARG A 14 2.08 5.13 26.43
C ARG A 14 2.77 5.84 25.26
N ASN A 15 3.17 7.09 25.45
CA ASN A 15 3.77 7.92 24.38
C ASN A 15 4.93 7.25 23.63
N SER A 16 5.83 6.56 24.34
CA SER A 16 6.96 5.86 23.69
C SER A 16 6.52 4.72 22.76
N VAL A 17 5.40 4.06 23.07
CA VAL A 17 4.82 2.99 22.22
C VAL A 17 3.95 3.60 21.14
N TYR A 18 3.22 4.67 21.45
CA TYR A 18 2.35 5.40 20.52
C TYR A 18 3.09 5.85 19.26
N VAL A 19 4.20 6.57 19.43
CA VAL A 19 4.98 7.10 18.29
C VAL A 19 5.57 5.96 17.44
N ALA A 20 6.14 4.95 18.10
CA ALA A 20 6.68 3.77 17.40
C ALA A 20 5.60 3.00 16.62
N THR A 21 4.41 2.85 17.20
CA THR A 21 3.26 2.23 16.54
C THR A 21 2.85 3.00 15.29
N ILE A 22 2.80 4.33 15.37
CA ILE A 22 2.46 5.17 14.21
C ILE A 22 3.50 5.00 13.11
N PHE A 23 4.79 5.05 13.42
CA PHE A 23 5.83 4.90 12.40
C PHE A 23 5.83 3.52 11.74
N ALA A 24 5.72 2.45 12.54
CA ALA A 24 5.60 1.10 12.02
C ALA A 24 4.35 0.94 11.15
N GLY A 25 3.21 1.47 11.62
CA GLY A 25 1.95 1.45 10.90
C GLY A 25 2.01 2.22 9.59
N ALA A 26 2.56 3.43 9.59
CA ALA A 26 2.69 4.26 8.39
C ALA A 26 3.62 3.62 7.36
N PHE A 27 4.75 3.05 7.78
CA PHE A 27 5.67 2.35 6.89
C PHE A 27 5.03 1.11 6.25
N GLY A 28 4.43 0.24 7.08
CA GLY A 28 3.76 -0.96 6.59
C GLY A 28 2.56 -0.63 5.70
N PHE A 29 1.77 0.38 6.08
CA PHE A 29 0.66 0.87 5.27
C PHE A 29 1.13 1.43 3.94
N GLY A 30 2.20 2.24 3.90
CA GLY A 30 2.73 2.81 2.66
C GLY A 30 3.03 1.74 1.60
N ILE A 31 3.75 0.68 1.99
CA ILE A 31 4.10 -0.43 1.08
C ILE A 31 2.84 -1.20 0.64
N GLY A 32 2.00 -1.59 1.60
CA GLY A 32 0.82 -2.39 1.31
C GLY A 32 -0.21 -1.64 0.47
N PHE A 33 -0.43 -0.36 0.77
CA PHE A 33 -1.39 0.50 0.09
C PHE A 33 -0.94 0.81 -1.33
N ASP A 34 0.33 1.18 -1.54
CA ASP A 34 0.87 1.41 -2.88
C ASP A 34 0.76 0.15 -3.76
N THR A 35 1.19 -1.00 -3.23
CA THR A 35 1.10 -2.28 -3.96
C THR A 35 -0.35 -2.65 -4.30
N ALA A 36 -1.27 -2.51 -3.34
CA ALA A 36 -2.67 -2.86 -3.52
C ALA A 36 -3.34 -1.94 -4.55
N LEU A 37 -3.13 -0.63 -4.47
CA LEU A 37 -3.72 0.33 -5.38
C LEU A 37 -3.13 0.25 -6.77
N ASN A 38 -1.82 0.07 -6.92
CA ASN A 38 -1.20 -0.15 -8.22
C ASN A 38 -1.76 -1.43 -8.87
N SER A 39 -1.85 -2.54 -8.12
CA SER A 39 -2.46 -3.78 -8.63
C SER A 39 -3.93 -3.60 -9.03
N PHE A 40 -4.71 -2.86 -8.25
CA PHE A 40 -6.09 -2.54 -8.59
C PHE A 40 -6.18 -1.71 -9.88
N TYR A 41 -5.39 -0.63 -9.95
CA TYR A 41 -5.34 0.26 -11.12
C TYR A 41 -4.92 -0.50 -12.38
N ASP A 42 -3.94 -1.38 -12.25
CA ASP A 42 -3.41 -2.19 -13.33
C ASP A 42 -4.48 -3.11 -13.93
N ARG A 43 -5.26 -3.75 -13.05
CA ARG A 43 -6.36 -4.63 -13.45
C ARG A 43 -7.48 -3.84 -14.11
N TRP A 44 -7.82 -2.68 -13.54
CA TRP A 44 -8.88 -1.83 -14.06
C TRP A 44 -8.55 -1.26 -15.45
N ASN A 45 -7.29 -0.92 -15.69
CA ASN A 45 -6.82 -0.32 -16.93
C ASN A 45 -6.06 -1.29 -17.84
N LYS A 46 -6.29 -2.60 -17.67
CA LYS A 46 -5.62 -3.63 -18.46
C LYS A 46 -5.82 -3.40 -19.96
N GLY A 47 -4.73 -3.49 -20.72
CA GLY A 47 -4.70 -3.30 -22.17
C GLY A 47 -4.62 -1.85 -22.64
N LYS A 48 -4.67 -0.88 -21.72
CA LYS A 48 -4.54 0.56 -22.02
C LYS A 48 -3.21 1.13 -21.57
N GLN A 49 -2.53 0.49 -20.62
CA GLN A 49 -1.32 1.03 -20.04
C GLN A 49 -0.13 0.79 -20.97
N TRP A 50 0.86 1.68 -20.91
CA TRP A 50 2.08 1.55 -21.72
C TRP A 50 2.74 0.18 -21.57
N LYS A 51 2.87 -0.33 -20.34
CA LYS A 51 3.41 -1.68 -20.09
C LYS A 51 2.63 -2.81 -20.79
N ASP A 52 1.35 -2.62 -21.10
CA ASP A 52 0.53 -3.61 -21.80
C ASP A 52 0.70 -3.50 -23.32
N ILE A 53 0.97 -2.31 -23.86
CA ILE A 53 0.99 -2.05 -25.32
C ILE A 53 2.39 -1.80 -25.89
N ARG A 54 3.41 -1.63 -25.05
CA ARG A 54 4.78 -1.27 -25.44
C ARG A 54 5.36 -2.19 -26.52
N HIS A 55 5.09 -3.49 -26.43
CA HIS A 55 5.58 -4.49 -27.38
C HIS A 55 5.18 -4.18 -28.83
N LYS A 56 4.05 -3.49 -29.04
CA LYS A 56 3.58 -3.13 -30.39
C LYS A 56 4.41 -2.06 -31.09
N TYR A 57 5.23 -1.32 -30.34
CA TYR A 57 5.90 -0.12 -30.83
C TYR A 57 7.43 -0.24 -30.77
N VAL A 58 7.97 -0.90 -29.74
CA VAL A 58 9.43 -0.97 -29.56
C VAL A 58 10.08 -2.12 -30.33
N GLU A 59 9.37 -3.21 -30.60
CA GLU A 59 9.89 -4.29 -31.47
C GLU A 59 9.70 -3.97 -32.97
N ALA A 60 8.90 -2.97 -33.32
CA ALA A 60 8.66 -2.54 -34.70
C ALA A 60 9.69 -1.50 -35.20
N GLU A 61 10.63 -1.09 -34.34
CA GLU A 61 11.71 -0.13 -34.67
C GLU A 61 13.04 -0.81 -35.05
N GLU A 62 13.13 -2.14 -34.97
CA GLU A 62 14.21 -2.95 -35.59
C GLU A 62 13.78 -3.51 -36.95
#